data_AF-M7A8Z6-F1
#
_entry.id   AF-M7A8Z6-F1
#
_cell.length_a   1.000
_cell.length_b   1.000
_cell.length_c   1.000
_cell.angle_alpha   90.00
_cell.angle_beta   90.00
_cell.angle_gamma   90.00
#
_symmetry.space_group_name_H-M   'P 1'
#
loop_
_entity.id
_entity.type
_entity.pdbx_description
1 polymer ?
#
loop_
_entity_poly.entity_id
_entity_poly.type
_entity_poly.pdbx_seq_one_letter_code
_entity_poly.pdbx_strand_id
1 'polypeptide(L)'
;MSGVVRTDYPAKQGLVSMLATFFEGFIISTLVVYALSSYGAFKMEEQLVFLNALFQGNTNPINAAFFVSFLLFGVVSITGWFYTGEQKALYVFGEKFANFFRMLFLFTILAVAYLYVKNGEQILFEAFGLGYSLSIITAVPVLISLVLLEKIARTELKRFLTESGARYEVLKDFYLLILSVVPKNLLSRLFGLLASSRLPRFILIPILKAFARAYKINVDEAELEIQEYNSLNEFFTRALKAEARIIDSADDEMVSPVDAKITGYGDINQRIIIQAKGVDYNLKELLGGSKYLEDFTNGKYITFYLSPQDYHRIHSPAYGKILGYYYEPGKLFPVNELAVFGIRGLFPKNERLITYLQTEYGKVAVIKVGASNVGRIRVTYDNKIVTNTLIRTARTVEYKEVSIMIGKGAELGRFEMGSTVILLMEKDTFQFNSLTVNEKITYGATIGKFKKKKCKLPK
;
A
#
# COMPACT_ATOMS: atom_id res chain seq x y z
N MET A 1 9.03 14.07 -23.36
CA MET A 1 8.55 13.43 -22.12
C MET A 1 9.40 12.19 -21.86
N SER A 2 10.44 12.27 -21.03
CA SER A 2 11.23 11.11 -20.55
C SER A 2 10.70 10.56 -19.21
N GLY A 3 9.38 10.69 -19.00
CA GLY A 3 8.70 10.44 -17.73
C GLY A 3 8.51 8.96 -17.45
N VAL A 4 9.47 8.33 -16.78
CA VAL A 4 9.27 7.03 -16.12
C VAL A 4 8.54 7.18 -14.79
N VAL A 5 8.58 8.37 -14.19
CA VAL A 5 7.85 8.66 -12.96
C VAL A 5 6.42 9.07 -13.30
N ARG A 6 5.46 8.25 -12.87
CA ARG A 6 4.04 8.60 -12.90
C ARG A 6 3.79 9.70 -11.88
N THR A 7 3.52 10.91 -12.35
CA THR A 7 3.19 12.07 -11.52
C THR A 7 1.87 12.66 -11.96
N ASP A 8 1.06 13.09 -11.00
CA ASP A 8 -0.22 13.77 -11.26
C ASP A 8 0.01 15.24 -11.67
N TYR A 9 1.15 15.82 -11.27
CA TYR A 9 1.53 17.21 -11.59
C TYR A 9 3.00 17.30 -12.00
N PRO A 10 3.34 18.04 -13.08
CA PRO A 10 4.73 18.28 -13.47
C PRO A 10 5.54 18.97 -12.38
N ALA A 11 4.95 19.95 -11.69
CA ALA A 11 5.60 20.69 -10.60
C ALA A 11 5.99 19.80 -9.41
N LYS A 12 5.17 18.78 -9.09
CA LYS A 12 5.47 17.80 -8.04
C LYS A 12 6.74 17.02 -8.34
N GLN A 13 6.87 16.51 -9.57
CA GLN A 13 8.09 15.83 -10.00
C GLN A 13 9.30 16.77 -10.01
N GLY A 14 9.09 18.03 -10.42
CA GLY A 14 10.13 19.06 -10.35
C GLY A 14 10.70 19.24 -8.94
N LEU A 15 9.83 19.33 -7.92
CA LEU A 15 10.25 19.43 -6.51
C LEU A 15 11.06 18.20 -6.04
N VAL A 16 10.63 17.00 -6.42
CA VAL A 16 11.36 15.76 -6.10
C VAL A 16 12.73 15.75 -6.78
N SER A 17 12.81 16.16 -8.05
CA SER A 17 14.08 16.26 -8.78
C SER A 17 15.03 17.29 -8.17
N MET A 18 14.52 18.39 -7.58
CA MET A 18 15.37 19.36 -6.87
C MET A 18 16.05 18.77 -5.62
N LEU A 19 15.42 17.81 -4.95
CA LEU A 19 16.05 17.13 -3.81
C LEU A 19 17.30 16.36 -4.24
N ALA A 20 17.32 15.76 -5.43
CA ALA A 20 18.50 15.08 -5.94
C ALA A 20 19.68 16.05 -6.05
N THR A 21 19.48 17.23 -6.63
CA THR A 21 20.52 18.27 -6.71
C THR A 21 20.98 18.76 -5.34
N PHE A 22 20.08 18.86 -4.37
CA PHE A 22 20.45 19.21 -2.98
C PHE A 22 21.30 18.11 -2.33
N PHE A 23 20.90 16.84 -2.43
CA PHE A 23 21.68 15.73 -1.88
C PHE A 23 23.04 15.59 -2.57
N GLU A 24 23.08 15.60 -3.90
CA GLU A 24 24.33 15.45 -4.65
C GLU A 24 25.24 16.69 -4.50
N GLY A 25 24.73 17.86 -4.87
CA GLY A 25 25.54 19.08 -4.98
C GLY A 25 25.83 19.78 -3.65
N PHE A 26 24.96 19.63 -2.64
CA PHE A 26 25.19 20.25 -1.34
C PHE A 26 25.70 19.23 -0.32
N ILE A 27 24.99 18.13 -0.09
CA ILE A 27 25.39 17.18 0.97
C ILE A 27 26.60 16.36 0.57
N ILE A 28 26.54 15.61 -0.54
CA ILE A 28 27.61 14.72 -0.97
C ILE A 28 28.86 15.51 -1.37
N SER A 29 28.74 16.58 -2.17
CA SER A 29 29.90 17.39 -2.52
C SER A 29 30.58 18.02 -1.30
N THR A 30 29.83 18.51 -0.31
CA THR A 30 30.44 19.05 0.92
C THR A 30 31.17 17.96 1.70
N LEU A 31 30.61 16.75 1.80
CA LEU A 31 31.26 15.62 2.46
C LEU A 31 32.54 15.18 1.74
N VAL A 32 32.53 15.15 0.40
CA VAL A 32 33.72 14.83 -0.40
C VAL A 32 34.79 15.90 -0.23
N VAL A 33 34.43 17.18 -0.29
CA VAL A 33 35.37 18.29 -0.04
C VAL A 33 35.96 18.19 1.36
N TYR A 34 35.13 17.91 2.37
CA TYR A 34 35.59 17.70 3.74
C TYR A 34 36.58 16.53 3.85
N ALA A 35 36.27 15.38 3.23
CA ALA A 35 37.15 14.22 3.23
C ALA A 35 38.50 14.50 2.55
N LEU A 36 38.47 15.13 1.37
CA LEU A 36 39.68 15.53 0.63
C LEU A 36 40.52 16.54 1.43
N SER A 37 39.87 17.56 2.02
CA SER A 37 40.56 18.57 2.82
C SER A 37 41.22 17.98 4.08
N SER A 38 40.57 17.00 4.70
CA SER A 38 41.09 16.29 5.88
C SER A 38 42.31 15.43 5.56
N TYR A 39 42.44 15.00 4.30
CA TYR A 39 43.61 14.27 3.78
C TYR A 39 44.68 15.20 3.17
N GLY A 40 44.41 16.51 3.10
CA GLY A 40 45.29 17.48 2.45
C GLY A 40 45.33 17.36 0.91
N ALA A 41 44.32 16.72 0.30
CA ALA A 41 44.26 16.44 -1.14
C ALA A 41 43.52 17.53 -1.91
N PHE A 42 44.18 18.67 -2.15
CA PHE A 42 43.59 19.82 -2.83
C PHE A 42 43.84 19.81 -4.35
N LYS A 43 44.93 19.20 -4.79
CA LYS A 43 45.29 19.06 -6.21
C LYS A 43 44.88 17.70 -6.77
N MET A 44 44.66 17.61 -8.08
CA MET A 44 44.27 16.35 -8.74
C MET A 44 45.27 15.21 -8.51
N GLU A 45 46.57 15.50 -8.50
CA GLU A 45 47.62 14.52 -8.19
C GLU A 45 47.46 13.95 -6.78
N GLU A 46 47.19 14.82 -5.79
CA GLU A 46 46.97 14.44 -4.40
C GLU A 46 45.65 13.67 -4.22
N GLN A 47 44.62 14.00 -5.01
CA GLN A 47 43.34 13.28 -5.03
C GLN A 47 43.49 11.87 -5.61
N LEU A 48 44.31 11.69 -6.66
CA LEU A 48 44.65 10.37 -7.19
C LEU A 48 45.40 9.52 -6.15
N VAL A 49 46.31 10.14 -5.38
CA VAL A 49 46.99 9.48 -4.26
C VAL A 49 46.00 9.09 -3.16
N PHE A 50 45.06 9.97 -2.79
CA PHE A 50 44.00 9.66 -1.82
C PHE A 50 43.14 8.46 -2.27
N LEU A 51 42.74 8.44 -3.55
CA LEU A 51 41.99 7.33 -4.12
C LEU A 51 42.81 6.03 -4.09
N ASN A 52 44.08 6.06 -4.50
CA ASN A 52 44.96 4.90 -4.42
C ASN A 52 45.15 4.39 -2.99
N ALA A 53 45.25 5.29 -2.00
CA ALA A 53 45.32 4.92 -0.59
C ALA A 53 44.02 4.24 -0.09
N LEU A 54 42.87 4.72 -0.55
CA LEU A 54 41.56 4.08 -0.33
C LEU A 54 41.50 2.66 -0.91
N PHE A 55 42.08 2.45 -2.10
CA PHE A 55 42.11 1.15 -2.77
C PHE A 55 43.10 0.16 -2.13
N GLN A 56 44.21 0.64 -1.56
CA GLN A 56 45.24 -0.21 -0.94
C GLN A 56 44.98 -0.51 0.54
N GLY A 57 44.26 0.37 1.25
CA GLY A 57 43.99 0.28 2.70
C GLY A 57 42.91 -0.74 3.11
N ASN A 58 42.78 -1.86 2.41
CA ASN A 58 41.64 -2.79 2.49
C ASN A 58 41.56 -3.63 3.80
N THR A 59 42.49 -3.42 4.74
CA THR A 59 42.49 -4.09 6.06
C THR A 59 41.75 -3.32 7.15
N ASN A 60 41.52 -2.01 6.96
CA ASN A 60 40.73 -1.20 7.88
C ASN A 60 39.24 -1.20 7.45
N PRO A 61 38.29 -1.59 8.32
CA PRO A 61 36.87 -1.62 7.99
C PRO A 61 36.31 -0.28 7.51
N ILE A 62 36.90 0.85 7.93
CA ILE A 62 36.49 2.20 7.49
C ILE A 62 36.86 2.42 6.02
N ASN A 63 38.10 2.10 5.64
CA ASN A 63 38.57 2.25 4.25
C ASN A 63 37.80 1.31 3.31
N ALA A 64 37.52 0.08 3.76
CA ALA A 64 36.69 -0.87 3.01
C ALA A 64 35.26 -0.33 2.79
N ALA A 65 34.66 0.32 3.80
CA ALA A 65 33.34 0.94 3.67
C ALA A 65 33.34 2.12 2.68
N PHE A 66 34.39 2.96 2.70
CA PHE A 66 34.55 4.03 1.72
C PHE A 66 34.76 3.49 0.30
N PHE A 67 35.60 2.47 0.13
CA PHE A 67 35.81 1.80 -1.16
C PHE A 67 34.49 1.24 -1.73
N VAL A 68 33.73 0.50 -0.93
CA VAL A 68 32.42 -0.03 -1.35
C VAL A 68 31.46 1.10 -1.71
N SER A 69 31.42 2.17 -0.91
CA SER A 69 30.57 3.33 -1.19
C SER A 69 30.94 4.02 -2.50
N PHE A 70 32.22 4.19 -2.78
CA PHE A 70 32.72 4.77 -4.02
C PHE A 70 32.39 3.88 -5.23
N LEU A 71 32.55 2.56 -5.08
CA LEU A 71 32.19 1.60 -6.13
C LEU A 71 30.69 1.61 -6.43
N LEU A 72 29.84 1.61 -5.40
CA LEU A 72 28.39 1.73 -5.55
C LEU A 72 28.00 3.06 -6.22
N PHE A 73 28.64 4.16 -5.82
CA PHE A 73 28.43 5.47 -6.44
C PHE A 73 28.79 5.46 -7.93
N GLY A 74 29.92 4.83 -8.30
CA GLY A 74 30.32 4.64 -9.69
C GLY A 74 29.30 3.85 -10.50
N VAL A 75 28.80 2.73 -9.96
CA VAL A 75 27.78 1.90 -10.62
C VAL A 75 26.47 2.68 -10.81
N VAL A 76 25.99 3.36 -9.77
CA VAL A 76 24.77 4.20 -9.85
C VAL A 76 24.93 5.33 -10.86
N SER A 77 26.09 5.98 -10.89
CA SER A 77 26.38 7.06 -11.83
C SER A 77 26.40 6.55 -13.27
N ILE A 78 27.13 5.47 -13.55
CA ILE A 78 27.23 4.87 -14.89
C ILE A 78 25.85 4.45 -15.40
N THR A 79 25.05 3.80 -14.56
CA THR A 79 23.69 3.36 -14.92
C THR A 79 22.75 4.56 -15.17
N GLY A 80 22.86 5.64 -14.37
CA GLY A 80 22.10 6.87 -14.59
C GLY A 80 22.45 7.57 -15.90
N TRP A 81 23.75 7.68 -16.23
CA TRP A 81 24.21 8.27 -17.50
C TRP A 81 23.87 7.40 -18.71
N PHE A 82 23.98 6.08 -18.58
CA PHE A 82 23.53 5.13 -19.61
C PHE A 82 22.06 5.35 -19.94
N TYR A 83 21.19 5.33 -18.92
CA TYR A 83 19.76 5.52 -19.10
C TYR A 83 19.44 6.89 -19.71
N THR A 84 20.06 7.96 -19.22
CA THR A 84 19.83 9.32 -19.74
C THR A 84 20.26 9.45 -21.20
N GLY A 85 21.42 8.87 -21.55
CA GLY A 85 21.92 8.86 -22.92
C GLY A 85 21.02 8.05 -23.86
N GLU A 86 20.57 6.89 -23.42
CA GLU A 86 19.64 6.03 -24.16
C GLU A 86 18.32 6.76 -24.43
N GLN A 87 17.72 7.43 -23.44
CA GLN A 87 16.47 8.16 -23.62
C GLN A 87 16.62 9.32 -24.61
N LYS A 88 17.77 10.03 -24.58
CA LYS A 88 18.07 11.08 -25.57
C LYS A 88 18.26 10.48 -26.97
N ALA A 89 18.97 9.37 -27.07
CA ALA A 89 19.17 8.64 -28.33
C ALA A 89 17.84 8.16 -28.92
N LEU A 90 16.96 7.60 -28.08
CA LEU A 90 15.61 7.19 -28.44
C LEU A 90 14.77 8.38 -28.93
N TYR A 91 14.84 9.51 -28.22
CA TYR A 91 14.06 10.71 -28.56
C TYR A 91 14.47 11.32 -29.91
N VAL A 92 15.77 11.38 -30.21
CA VAL A 92 16.29 12.04 -31.42
C VAL A 92 16.32 11.09 -32.63
N PHE A 93 16.76 9.85 -32.43
CA PHE A 93 17.09 8.92 -33.51
C PHE A 93 16.20 7.66 -33.54
N GLY A 94 15.28 7.52 -32.59
CA GLY A 94 14.36 6.39 -32.50
C GLY A 94 14.98 5.12 -31.92
N GLU A 95 14.17 4.05 -31.88
CA GLU A 95 14.45 2.82 -31.14
C GLU A 95 15.67 2.05 -31.69
N LYS A 96 15.84 2.01 -33.02
CA LYS A 96 16.97 1.31 -33.66
C LYS A 96 18.31 1.88 -33.20
N PHE A 97 18.41 3.20 -33.11
CA PHE A 97 19.62 3.86 -32.65
C PHE A 97 19.80 3.75 -31.13
N ALA A 98 18.73 3.74 -30.34
CA ALA A 98 18.82 3.48 -28.90
C ALA A 98 19.47 2.13 -28.60
N ASN A 99 19.11 1.07 -29.35
CA ASN A 99 19.75 -0.24 -29.23
C ASN A 99 21.24 -0.20 -29.60
N PHE A 100 21.61 0.54 -30.65
CA PHE A 100 23.01 0.76 -31.02
C PHE A 100 23.78 1.53 -29.93
N PHE A 101 23.16 2.57 -29.35
CA PHE A 101 23.74 3.35 -28.25
C PHE A 101 24.09 2.46 -27.05
N ARG A 102 23.27 1.46 -26.71
CA ARG A 102 23.58 0.53 -25.61
C ARG A 102 24.91 -0.20 -25.83
N MET A 103 25.11 -0.71 -27.05
CA MET A 103 26.34 -1.41 -27.43
C MET A 103 27.53 -0.45 -27.48
N LEU A 104 27.33 0.73 -28.04
CA LEU A 104 28.35 1.78 -28.11
C LEU A 104 28.84 2.16 -26.70
N PHE A 105 27.91 2.38 -25.76
CA PHE A 105 28.22 2.78 -24.39
C PHE A 105 29.08 1.74 -23.66
N LEU A 106 28.72 0.44 -23.75
CA LEU A 106 29.51 -0.65 -23.18
C LEU A 106 30.89 -0.75 -23.83
N PHE A 107 30.96 -0.62 -25.15
CA PHE A 107 32.22 -0.63 -25.87
C PHE A 107 33.13 0.53 -25.45
N THR A 108 32.60 1.74 -25.29
CA THR A 108 33.37 2.89 -24.81
C THR A 108 33.94 2.67 -23.40
N ILE A 109 33.18 2.07 -22.47
CA ILE A 109 33.69 1.76 -21.13
C ILE A 109 34.87 0.78 -21.22
N LEU A 110 34.72 -0.30 -21.99
CA LEU A 110 35.78 -1.29 -22.17
C LEU A 110 37.00 -0.72 -22.89
N ALA A 111 36.79 0.12 -23.90
CA ALA A 111 37.86 0.78 -24.64
C ALA A 111 38.66 1.74 -23.75
N VAL A 112 37.98 2.57 -22.94
CA VAL A 112 38.64 3.46 -21.98
C VAL A 112 39.41 2.67 -20.93
N ALA A 113 38.83 1.57 -20.40
CA ALA A 113 39.53 0.71 -19.45
C ALA A 113 40.78 0.06 -20.06
N TYR A 114 40.70 -0.42 -21.30
CA TYR A 114 41.84 -0.97 -22.02
C TYR A 114 42.93 0.09 -22.28
N LEU A 115 42.54 1.29 -22.72
CA LEU A 115 43.47 2.39 -22.95
C LEU A 115 44.13 2.88 -21.66
N TYR A 116 43.42 2.84 -20.53
CA TYR A 116 43.99 3.16 -19.22
C TYR A 116 45.11 2.18 -18.83
N VAL A 117 44.91 0.88 -19.06
CA VAL A 117 45.95 -0.13 -18.80
C VAL A 117 47.18 0.08 -19.70
N LYS A 118 46.98 0.52 -20.94
CA LYS A 118 48.07 0.66 -21.92
C LYS A 118 48.83 1.99 -21.81
N ASN A 119 48.10 3.10 -21.64
CA ASN A 119 48.63 4.46 -21.75
C ASN A 119 48.71 5.17 -20.37
N GLY A 120 48.29 4.51 -19.31
CA GLY A 120 48.27 5.06 -17.96
C GLY A 120 47.17 6.10 -17.74
N GLU A 121 47.33 6.92 -16.71
CA GLU A 121 46.33 7.89 -16.25
C GLU A 121 46.03 9.03 -17.23
N GLN A 122 46.91 9.28 -18.21
CA GLN A 122 46.75 10.38 -19.17
C GLN A 122 45.45 10.30 -19.97
N ILE A 123 44.97 9.08 -20.28
CA ILE A 123 43.70 8.89 -20.98
C ILE A 123 42.49 9.41 -20.17
N LEU A 124 42.58 9.38 -18.84
CA LEU A 124 41.52 9.89 -17.99
C LEU A 124 41.42 11.41 -18.13
N PHE A 125 42.54 12.12 -18.17
CA PHE A 125 42.56 13.56 -18.35
C PHE A 125 41.94 13.99 -19.68
N GLU A 126 42.26 13.27 -20.77
CA GLU A 126 41.65 13.51 -22.08
C GLU A 126 40.13 13.24 -22.07
N ALA A 127 39.72 12.11 -21.48
CA ALA A 127 38.30 11.75 -21.36
C ALA A 127 37.52 12.78 -20.51
N PHE A 128 38.08 13.22 -19.39
CA PHE A 128 37.48 14.26 -18.54
C PHE A 128 37.39 15.61 -19.28
N GLY A 129 38.44 16.01 -20.00
CA GLY A 129 38.46 17.24 -20.79
C GLY A 129 37.38 17.26 -21.88
N LEU A 130 37.24 16.15 -22.62
CA LEU A 130 36.17 15.98 -23.61
C LEU A 130 34.79 15.99 -22.96
N GLY A 131 34.60 15.27 -21.86
CA GLY A 131 33.34 15.22 -21.13
C GLY A 131 32.90 16.58 -20.60
N TYR A 132 33.84 17.35 -20.04
CA TYR A 132 33.58 18.70 -19.55
C TYR A 132 33.20 19.66 -20.68
N SER A 133 33.91 19.59 -21.80
CA SER A 133 33.61 20.40 -22.99
C SER A 133 32.20 20.13 -23.54
N LEU A 134 31.82 18.85 -23.65
CA LEU A 134 30.47 18.45 -24.07
C LEU A 134 29.39 18.87 -23.06
N SER A 135 29.71 18.86 -21.76
CA SER A 135 28.81 19.32 -20.71
C SER A 135 28.52 20.81 -20.83
N ILE A 136 29.54 21.64 -21.12
CA ILE A 136 29.34 23.07 -21.39
C ILE A 136 28.44 23.29 -22.61
N ILE A 137 28.71 22.58 -23.71
CA ILE A 137 27.93 22.70 -24.95
C ILE A 137 26.45 22.36 -24.69
N THR A 138 26.19 21.31 -23.93
CA THR A 138 24.81 20.89 -23.61
C THR A 138 24.13 21.75 -22.56
N ALA A 139 24.87 22.46 -21.71
CA ALA A 139 24.32 23.37 -20.71
C ALA A 139 23.68 24.62 -21.34
N VAL A 140 24.26 25.16 -22.43
CA VAL A 140 23.78 26.41 -23.05
C VAL A 140 22.30 26.32 -23.50
N PRO A 141 21.88 25.32 -24.31
CA PRO A 141 20.47 25.18 -24.69
C PRO A 141 19.53 24.94 -23.51
N VAL A 142 19.99 24.21 -22.48
CA VAL A 142 19.19 23.94 -21.27
C VAL A 142 18.94 25.24 -20.50
N LEU A 143 19.97 26.06 -20.31
CA LEU A 143 19.84 27.36 -19.64
C LEU A 143 18.91 28.30 -20.40
N ILE A 144 19.04 28.37 -21.73
CA ILE A 144 18.13 29.15 -22.58
C ILE A 144 16.69 28.64 -22.42
N SER A 145 16.49 27.32 -22.45
CA SER A 145 15.16 26.71 -22.29
C SER A 145 14.55 27.03 -20.93
N LEU A 146 15.32 27.02 -19.84
CA LEU A 146 14.84 27.37 -18.50
C LEU A 146 14.36 28.82 -18.41
N VAL A 147 15.08 29.75 -19.04
CA VAL A 147 14.69 31.16 -19.09
C VAL A 147 13.41 31.34 -19.91
N LEU A 148 13.35 30.73 -21.11
CA LEU A 148 12.18 30.84 -21.99
C LEU A 148 10.91 30.21 -21.39
N LEU A 149 11.06 29.11 -20.65
CA LEU A 149 9.95 28.35 -20.07
C LEU A 149 9.60 28.79 -18.64
N GLU A 150 10.27 29.82 -18.09
CA GLU A 150 10.08 30.27 -16.71
C GLU A 150 8.61 30.58 -16.40
N LYS A 151 7.92 31.31 -17.29
CA LYS A 151 6.51 31.66 -17.10
C LYS A 151 5.62 30.42 -17.03
N ILE A 152 5.88 29.41 -17.86
CA ILE A 152 5.11 28.16 -17.87
C ILE A 152 5.37 27.39 -16.57
N ALA A 153 6.64 27.27 -16.16
CA ALA A 153 7.00 26.62 -14.90
C ALA A 153 6.35 27.29 -13.68
N ARG A 154 6.31 28.63 -13.63
CA ARG A 154 5.64 29.39 -12.56
C ARG A 154 4.13 29.15 -12.56
N THR A 155 3.49 29.09 -13.72
CA THR A 155 2.05 28.82 -13.84
C THR A 155 1.72 27.40 -13.38
N GLU A 156 2.48 26.40 -13.81
CA GLU A 156 2.31 25.01 -13.38
C GLU A 156 2.55 24.84 -11.88
N LEU A 157 3.55 25.54 -11.31
CA LEU A 157 3.77 25.54 -9.86
C LEU A 157 2.60 26.16 -9.11
N LYS A 158 2.08 27.32 -9.55
CA LYS A 158 0.90 27.93 -8.93
C LYS A 158 -0.31 27.02 -9.01
N ARG A 159 -0.54 26.41 -10.18
CA ARG A 159 -1.62 25.46 -10.39
C ARG A 159 -1.52 24.29 -9.41
N PHE A 160 -0.35 23.67 -9.31
CA PHE A 160 -0.10 22.62 -8.33
C PHE A 160 -0.40 23.08 -6.90
N LEU A 161 0.16 24.21 -6.45
CA LEU A 161 -0.05 24.70 -5.08
C LEU A 161 -1.52 24.98 -4.76
N THR A 162 -2.30 25.44 -5.74
CA THR A 162 -3.71 25.83 -5.57
C THR A 162 -4.64 24.61 -5.64
N GLU A 163 -4.40 23.69 -6.59
CA GLU A 163 -5.24 22.51 -6.82
C GLU A 163 -4.91 21.36 -5.85
N SER A 164 -3.65 21.22 -5.41
CA SER A 164 -3.21 20.08 -4.58
C SER A 164 -3.29 20.33 -3.07
N GLY A 165 -3.38 21.59 -2.62
CA GLY A 165 -3.30 21.94 -1.20
C GLY A 165 -1.94 21.56 -0.59
N ALA A 166 -0.84 21.80 -1.31
CA ALA A 166 0.52 21.25 -1.13
C ALA A 166 1.10 21.19 0.31
N ARG A 167 0.66 22.02 1.26
CA ARG A 167 1.04 21.86 2.70
C ARG A 167 0.57 20.52 3.28
N TYR A 168 -0.56 20.02 2.81
CA TYR A 168 -1.12 18.73 3.21
C TYR A 168 -0.36 17.55 2.59
N GLU A 169 0.27 17.73 1.42
CA GLU A 169 0.99 16.66 0.73
C GLU A 169 2.33 16.31 1.37
N VAL A 170 3.12 17.27 1.86
CA VAL A 170 4.44 16.93 2.47
C VAL A 170 4.27 16.06 3.72
N LEU A 171 3.33 16.41 4.59
CA LEU A 171 3.00 15.60 5.77
C LEU A 171 2.40 14.25 5.37
N LYS A 172 1.57 14.21 4.33
CA LYS A 172 1.00 12.97 3.79
C LYS A 172 2.09 12.07 3.20
N ASP A 173 2.99 12.61 2.39
CA ASP A 173 4.05 11.87 1.72
C ASP A 173 5.07 11.37 2.76
N PHE A 174 5.39 12.17 3.77
CA PHE A 174 6.17 11.74 4.93
C PHE A 174 5.46 10.65 5.74
N TYR A 175 4.16 10.80 5.98
CA TYR A 175 3.35 9.77 6.64
C TYR A 175 3.33 8.46 5.84
N LEU A 176 3.13 8.53 4.52
CA LEU A 176 3.17 7.38 3.62
C LEU A 176 4.56 6.74 3.56
N LEU A 177 5.64 7.54 3.62
CA LEU A 177 7.01 7.07 3.71
C LEU A 177 7.23 6.29 5.01
N ILE A 178 6.84 6.84 6.16
CA ILE A 178 6.89 6.13 7.45
C ILE A 178 6.10 4.82 7.35
N LEU A 179 4.87 4.88 6.83
CA LEU A 179 4.05 3.69 6.60
C LEU A 179 4.71 2.69 5.64
N SER A 180 5.61 3.10 4.75
CA SER A 180 6.32 2.17 3.87
C SER A 180 7.42 1.39 4.61
N VAL A 181 8.13 2.04 5.54
CA VAL A 181 9.29 1.51 6.26
C VAL A 181 8.92 0.72 7.51
N VAL A 182 7.88 1.15 8.24
CA VAL A 182 7.52 0.56 9.54
C VAL A 182 7.14 -0.93 9.41
N PRO A 183 7.64 -1.84 10.28
CA PRO A 183 7.29 -3.26 10.27
C PRO A 183 5.88 -3.49 10.86
N LYS A 184 4.86 -3.08 10.11
CA LYS A 184 3.43 -3.04 10.50
C LYS A 184 2.91 -4.36 11.08
N ASN A 185 3.31 -5.49 10.49
CA ASN A 185 2.89 -6.82 10.95
C ASN A 185 3.54 -7.20 12.29
N LEU A 186 4.78 -6.76 12.57
CA LEU A 186 5.39 -6.96 13.88
C LEU A 186 4.67 -6.13 14.94
N LEU A 187 4.45 -4.84 14.67
CA LEU A 187 3.73 -3.95 15.59
C LEU A 187 2.31 -4.44 15.88
N SER A 188 1.58 -4.89 14.86
CA SER A 188 0.21 -5.39 15.05
C SER A 188 0.17 -6.69 15.88
N ARG A 189 1.19 -7.55 15.75
CA ARG A 189 1.32 -8.76 16.60
C ARG A 189 1.64 -8.40 18.04
N LEU A 190 2.58 -7.48 18.27
CA LEU A 190 2.92 -7.00 19.62
C LEU A 190 1.72 -6.35 20.29
N PHE A 191 1.01 -5.49 19.55
CA PHE A 191 -0.21 -4.87 20.04
C PHE A 191 -1.28 -5.92 20.35
N GLY A 192 -1.49 -6.92 19.49
CA GLY A 192 -2.43 -8.01 19.75
C GLY A 192 -2.09 -8.83 20.99
N LEU A 193 -0.81 -9.08 21.27
CA LEU A 193 -0.35 -9.75 22.49
C LEU A 193 -0.65 -8.89 23.74
N LEU A 194 -0.35 -7.60 23.69
CA LEU A 194 -0.65 -6.66 24.78
C LEU A 194 -2.16 -6.53 25.01
N ALA A 195 -2.94 -6.36 23.95
CA ALA A 195 -4.38 -6.20 24.03
C ALA A 195 -5.09 -7.47 24.53
N SER A 196 -4.51 -8.65 24.31
CA SER A 196 -5.03 -9.93 24.80
C SER A 196 -4.50 -10.31 26.20
N SER A 197 -3.59 -9.52 26.77
CA SER A 197 -3.00 -9.80 28.08
C SER A 197 -4.02 -9.58 29.19
N ARG A 198 -4.08 -10.53 30.13
CA ARG A 198 -4.90 -10.43 31.34
C ARG A 198 -4.17 -9.60 32.39
N LEU A 199 -4.47 -8.30 32.41
CA LEU A 199 -3.93 -7.40 33.41
C LEU A 199 -4.72 -7.50 34.73
N PRO A 200 -4.10 -7.19 35.89
CA PRO A 200 -4.83 -7.04 37.14
C PRO A 200 -6.03 -6.09 37.00
N ARG A 201 -7.18 -6.43 37.60
CA ARG A 201 -8.46 -5.71 37.40
C ARG A 201 -8.35 -4.21 37.68
N PHE A 202 -7.55 -3.81 38.65
CA PHE A 202 -7.34 -2.40 39.01
C PHE A 202 -6.62 -1.59 37.91
N ILE A 203 -5.88 -2.23 37.00
CA ILE A 203 -5.24 -1.60 35.84
C ILE A 203 -6.15 -1.72 34.61
N LEU A 204 -6.73 -2.91 34.40
CA LEU A 204 -7.53 -3.20 33.22
C LEU A 204 -8.79 -2.32 33.13
N ILE A 205 -9.56 -2.22 34.22
CA ILE A 205 -10.85 -1.50 34.21
C ILE A 205 -10.67 -0.02 33.83
N PRO A 206 -9.70 0.74 34.40
CA PRO A 206 -9.39 2.09 33.94
C PRO A 206 -9.02 2.17 32.45
N ILE A 207 -8.23 1.21 31.94
CA ILE A 207 -7.86 1.15 30.51
C ILE A 207 -9.10 0.96 29.64
N LEU A 208 -9.99 0.02 29.99
CA LEU A 208 -11.23 -0.23 29.23
C LEU A 208 -12.14 1.00 29.24
N LYS A 209 -12.33 1.64 30.41
CA LYS A 209 -13.12 2.88 30.54
C LYS A 209 -12.49 4.06 29.78
N ALA A 210 -11.17 4.18 29.78
CA ALA A 210 -10.46 5.19 29.00
C ALA A 210 -10.64 4.95 27.50
N PHE A 211 -10.50 3.71 27.05
CA PHE A 211 -10.71 3.31 25.67
C PHE A 211 -12.15 3.58 25.19
N ALA A 212 -13.14 3.19 25.99
CA ALA A 212 -14.55 3.45 25.71
C ALA A 212 -14.86 4.93 25.57
N ARG A 213 -14.30 5.78 26.45
CA ARG A 213 -14.46 7.25 26.37
C ARG A 213 -13.74 7.85 25.16
N ALA A 214 -12.50 7.44 24.90
CA ALA A 214 -11.70 7.98 23.81
C ALA A 214 -12.36 7.74 22.44
N TYR A 215 -12.95 6.56 22.25
CA TYR A 215 -13.63 6.19 21.00
C TYR A 215 -15.15 6.35 21.05
N LYS A 216 -15.74 6.89 22.13
CA LYS A 216 -17.19 7.07 22.28
C LYS A 216 -17.99 5.77 22.03
N ILE A 217 -17.51 4.66 22.57
CA ILE A 217 -18.16 3.35 22.44
C ILE A 217 -19.45 3.36 23.26
N ASN A 218 -20.57 2.98 22.64
CA ASN A 218 -21.79 2.68 23.39
C ASN A 218 -21.63 1.34 24.11
N VAL A 219 -21.53 1.40 25.43
CA VAL A 219 -21.33 0.23 26.30
C VAL A 219 -22.66 -0.41 26.68
N ASP A 220 -23.76 0.36 26.66
CA ASP A 220 -25.07 -0.11 27.12
C ASP A 220 -25.68 -1.18 26.19
N GLU A 221 -25.23 -1.21 24.94
CA GLU A 221 -25.60 -2.23 23.95
C GLU A 221 -24.78 -3.52 24.07
N ALA A 222 -23.70 -3.53 24.85
CA ALA A 222 -22.85 -4.70 25.03
C ALA A 222 -23.54 -5.76 25.89
N GLU A 223 -23.30 -7.04 25.59
CA GLU A 223 -23.87 -8.16 26.37
C GLU A 223 -23.35 -8.21 27.81
N LEU A 224 -22.07 -7.85 28.00
CA LEU A 224 -21.39 -7.89 29.30
C LEU A 224 -21.07 -6.48 29.79
N GLU A 225 -20.99 -6.32 31.11
CA GLU A 225 -20.48 -5.09 31.72
C GLU A 225 -18.96 -4.94 31.52
N ILE A 226 -18.46 -3.70 31.53
CA ILE A 226 -17.01 -3.41 31.36
C ILE A 226 -16.12 -4.22 32.32
N GLN A 227 -16.62 -4.52 33.53
CA GLN A 227 -15.85 -5.20 34.57
C GLN A 227 -15.67 -6.71 34.32
N GLU A 228 -16.47 -7.28 33.42
CA GLU A 228 -16.48 -8.72 33.14
C GLU A 228 -15.46 -9.11 32.06
N TYR A 229 -14.98 -8.15 31.27
CA TYR A 229 -13.95 -8.41 30.25
C TYR A 229 -12.57 -8.65 30.87
N ASN A 230 -11.89 -9.68 30.40
CA ASN A 230 -10.56 -10.08 30.91
C ASN A 230 -9.40 -9.44 30.15
N SER A 231 -9.67 -8.74 29.05
CA SER A 231 -8.66 -8.06 28.24
C SER A 231 -9.27 -6.96 27.37
N LEU A 232 -8.43 -6.07 26.83
CA LEU A 232 -8.85 -5.06 25.87
C LEU A 232 -9.40 -5.67 24.57
N ASN A 233 -8.80 -6.77 24.11
CA ASN A 233 -9.23 -7.45 22.90
C ASN A 233 -10.61 -8.11 23.06
N GLU A 234 -10.89 -8.64 24.25
CA GLU A 234 -12.21 -9.19 24.58
C GLU A 234 -13.28 -8.09 24.62
N PHE A 235 -12.98 -6.94 25.23
CA PHE A 235 -13.87 -5.77 25.21
C PHE A 235 -14.09 -5.25 23.78
N PHE A 236 -13.03 -5.20 22.97
CA PHE A 236 -13.12 -4.75 21.59
C PHE A 236 -14.00 -5.69 20.73
N THR A 237 -13.89 -7.00 20.97
CA THR A 237 -14.69 -8.04 20.30
C THR A 237 -15.95 -8.41 21.07
N ARG A 238 -16.45 -7.50 21.93
CA ARG A 238 -17.70 -7.65 22.68
C ARG A 238 -18.84 -8.14 21.81
N ALA A 239 -19.69 -9.01 22.35
CA ALA A 239 -21.00 -9.29 21.78
C ALA A 239 -21.95 -8.13 22.11
N LEU A 240 -22.98 -7.95 21.28
CA LEU A 240 -24.11 -7.07 21.60
C LEU A 240 -25.24 -7.90 22.21
N LYS A 241 -26.12 -7.23 22.96
CA LYS A 241 -27.40 -7.80 23.41
C LYS A 241 -28.24 -8.24 22.21
N ALA A 242 -29.05 -9.29 22.38
CA ALA A 242 -29.83 -9.88 21.30
C ALA A 242 -30.80 -8.87 20.65
N GLU A 243 -31.34 -7.96 21.46
CA GLU A 243 -32.26 -6.89 21.05
C GLU A 243 -31.57 -5.65 20.49
N ALA A 244 -30.23 -5.56 20.54
CA ALA A 244 -29.50 -4.36 20.11
C ALA A 244 -29.63 -4.09 18.61
N ARG A 245 -29.87 -5.13 17.79
CA ARG A 245 -30.05 -5.00 16.34
C ARG A 245 -31.22 -5.84 15.85
N ILE A 246 -32.04 -5.23 15.01
CA ILE A 246 -33.12 -5.91 14.30
C ILE A 246 -32.56 -6.41 12.97
N ILE A 247 -32.58 -7.73 12.75
CA ILE A 247 -32.24 -8.32 11.47
C ILE A 247 -33.50 -8.31 10.61
N ASP A 248 -33.41 -7.74 9.41
CA ASP A 248 -34.51 -7.86 8.45
C ASP A 248 -34.91 -9.33 8.22
N SER A 249 -36.21 -9.60 8.06
CA SER A 249 -36.74 -10.97 7.96
C SER A 249 -37.00 -11.44 6.53
N ALA A 250 -36.92 -10.56 5.52
CA ALA A 250 -37.27 -10.89 4.15
C ALA A 250 -36.22 -11.80 3.48
N ASP A 251 -36.64 -12.96 2.96
CA ASP A 251 -35.74 -13.96 2.37
C ASP A 251 -34.98 -13.44 1.13
N ASP A 252 -35.51 -12.42 0.44
CA ASP A 252 -34.94 -11.80 -0.76
C ASP A 252 -34.14 -10.52 -0.48
N GLU A 253 -33.97 -10.14 0.78
CA GLU A 253 -33.17 -8.99 1.18
C GLU A 253 -31.79 -9.41 1.71
N MET A 254 -30.78 -8.64 1.32
CA MET A 254 -29.44 -8.74 1.88
C MET A 254 -29.26 -7.63 2.93
N VAL A 255 -28.64 -7.98 4.06
CA VAL A 255 -28.39 -7.05 5.15
C VAL A 255 -26.92 -6.68 5.27
N SER A 256 -26.64 -5.54 5.89
CA SER A 256 -25.27 -5.17 6.27
C SER A 256 -24.69 -6.24 7.21
N PRO A 257 -23.46 -6.72 6.94
CA PRO A 257 -22.81 -7.71 7.78
C PRO A 257 -22.16 -7.09 9.03
N VAL A 258 -22.08 -5.76 9.12
CA VAL A 258 -21.31 -5.04 10.15
C VAL A 258 -21.97 -3.73 10.54
N ASP A 259 -21.64 -3.22 11.73
CA ASP A 259 -21.83 -1.82 12.08
C ASP A 259 -20.67 -1.01 11.47
N ALA A 260 -20.96 -0.08 10.57
CA ALA A 260 -19.93 0.59 9.79
C ALA A 260 -20.40 1.89 9.15
N LYS A 261 -19.45 2.58 8.48
CA LYS A 261 -19.71 3.63 7.51
C LYS A 261 -19.60 3.07 6.10
N ILE A 262 -20.56 3.33 5.21
CA ILE A 262 -20.46 2.94 3.79
C ILE A 262 -19.48 3.87 3.11
N THR A 263 -18.38 3.35 2.58
CA THR A 263 -17.33 4.19 1.92
C THR A 263 -17.39 4.16 0.40
N GLY A 264 -18.07 3.18 -0.17
CA GLY A 264 -18.32 3.10 -1.61
C GLY A 264 -19.14 1.86 -1.97
N TYR A 265 -19.95 1.96 -3.01
CA TYR A 265 -20.69 0.84 -3.57
C TYR A 265 -20.97 1.11 -5.05
N GLY A 266 -21.24 0.06 -5.82
CA GLY A 266 -21.55 0.21 -7.24
C GLY A 266 -21.33 -1.07 -8.04
N ASP A 267 -21.21 -0.89 -9.36
CA ASP A 267 -20.94 -1.95 -10.33
C ASP A 267 -19.43 -2.18 -10.50
N ILE A 268 -19.05 -3.43 -10.71
CA ILE A 268 -17.67 -3.84 -10.97
C ILE A 268 -17.44 -3.87 -12.48
N ASN A 269 -17.04 -2.76 -13.10
CA ASN A 269 -16.89 -2.70 -14.55
C ASN A 269 -15.54 -3.25 -15.00
N GLN A 270 -15.52 -4.29 -15.86
CA GLN A 270 -14.28 -4.85 -16.41
C GLN A 270 -13.22 -5.19 -15.34
N ARG A 271 -13.66 -5.71 -14.19
CA ARG A 271 -12.82 -6.03 -13.01
C ARG A 271 -12.24 -4.82 -12.28
N ILE A 272 -12.73 -3.62 -12.52
CA ILE A 272 -12.30 -2.41 -11.80
C ILE A 272 -13.30 -2.11 -10.69
N ILE A 273 -12.79 -1.89 -9.48
CA ILE A 273 -13.57 -1.46 -8.32
C ILE A 273 -13.05 -0.11 -7.85
N ILE A 274 -13.95 0.84 -7.59
CA ILE A 274 -13.58 2.15 -7.06
C ILE A 274 -13.37 2.03 -5.54
N GLN A 275 -12.15 2.30 -5.11
CA GLN A 275 -11.73 2.35 -3.71
C GLN A 275 -12.34 3.57 -3.01
N ALA A 276 -12.01 4.76 -3.50
CA ALA A 276 -12.52 6.05 -3.04
C ALA A 276 -12.04 7.16 -3.99
N LYS A 277 -12.88 8.20 -4.24
CA LYS A 277 -12.53 9.42 -5.01
C LYS A 277 -11.59 9.19 -6.21
N GLY A 278 -11.96 8.32 -7.15
CA GLY A 278 -11.19 8.05 -8.37
C GLY A 278 -9.98 7.13 -8.22
N VAL A 279 -9.63 6.71 -7.00
CA VAL A 279 -8.67 5.63 -6.76
C VAL A 279 -9.38 4.30 -6.97
N ASP A 280 -8.81 3.45 -7.82
CA ASP A 280 -9.35 2.14 -8.15
C ASP A 280 -8.40 1.00 -7.73
N TYR A 281 -8.91 -0.23 -7.85
CA TYR A 281 -8.11 -1.44 -7.82
C TYR A 281 -8.76 -2.53 -8.66
N ASN A 282 -7.94 -3.54 -9.01
CA ASN A 282 -8.42 -4.65 -9.82
C ASN A 282 -9.05 -5.75 -8.93
N LEU A 283 -10.18 -6.29 -9.36
CA LEU A 283 -10.88 -7.41 -8.71
C LEU A 283 -9.98 -8.64 -8.61
N LYS A 284 -9.14 -8.92 -9.62
CA LYS A 284 -8.17 -10.03 -9.59
C LYS A 284 -7.14 -9.84 -8.48
N GLU A 285 -6.67 -8.61 -8.27
CA GLU A 285 -5.77 -8.31 -7.14
C GLU A 285 -6.49 -8.53 -5.81
N LEU A 286 -7.76 -8.13 -5.70
CA LEU A 286 -8.55 -8.33 -4.48
C LEU A 286 -8.84 -9.82 -4.22
N LEU A 287 -9.16 -10.61 -5.24
CA LEU A 287 -9.51 -12.03 -5.08
C LEU A 287 -8.31 -12.98 -5.14
N GLY A 288 -7.13 -12.49 -5.54
CA GLY A 288 -5.91 -13.30 -5.64
C GLY A 288 -6.09 -14.48 -6.59
N GLY A 289 -5.68 -15.67 -6.15
CA GLY A 289 -5.83 -16.93 -6.89
C GLY A 289 -7.21 -17.58 -6.82
N SER A 290 -8.26 -16.84 -6.44
CA SER A 290 -9.60 -17.40 -6.30
C SER A 290 -10.20 -17.86 -7.63
N LYS A 291 -10.78 -19.07 -7.64
CA LYS A 291 -11.53 -19.61 -8.77
C LYS A 291 -12.85 -18.88 -9.06
N TYR A 292 -13.35 -18.08 -8.10
CA TYR A 292 -14.63 -17.37 -8.21
C TYR A 292 -14.49 -16.00 -8.90
N LEU A 293 -13.31 -15.67 -9.45
CA LEU A 293 -13.06 -14.38 -10.09
C LEU A 293 -14.09 -14.02 -11.17
N GLU A 294 -14.44 -14.99 -12.03
CA GLU A 294 -15.39 -14.75 -13.13
C GLU A 294 -16.83 -14.59 -12.63
N ASP A 295 -17.20 -15.21 -11.49
CA ASP A 295 -18.54 -15.06 -10.92
C ASP A 295 -18.84 -13.61 -10.49
N PHE A 296 -17.80 -12.93 -9.98
CA PHE A 296 -17.91 -11.54 -9.52
C PHE A 296 -17.52 -10.51 -10.58
N THR A 297 -17.04 -10.94 -11.75
CA THR A 297 -16.74 -10.03 -12.86
C THR A 297 -18.05 -9.44 -13.38
N ASN A 298 -18.14 -8.10 -13.47
CA ASN A 298 -19.38 -7.38 -13.78
C ASN A 298 -20.50 -7.60 -12.74
N GLY A 299 -20.10 -7.95 -11.51
CA GLY A 299 -20.96 -8.00 -10.34
C GLY A 299 -21.15 -6.62 -9.70
N LYS A 300 -21.61 -6.64 -8.45
CA LYS A 300 -21.72 -5.44 -7.61
C LYS A 300 -20.81 -5.54 -6.40
N TYR A 301 -20.38 -4.40 -5.85
CA TYR A 301 -19.60 -4.34 -4.63
C TYR A 301 -20.13 -3.29 -3.66
N ILE A 302 -19.88 -3.49 -2.38
CA ILE A 302 -20.06 -2.48 -1.34
C ILE A 302 -18.95 -2.62 -0.29
N THR A 303 -18.41 -1.48 0.13
CA THR A 303 -17.29 -1.36 1.07
C THR A 303 -17.76 -0.69 2.35
N PHE A 304 -17.49 -1.35 3.48
CA PHE A 304 -17.83 -0.94 4.82
C PHE A 304 -16.56 -0.65 5.62
N TYR A 305 -16.44 0.56 6.14
CA TYR A 305 -15.37 0.95 7.07
C TYR A 305 -15.86 0.85 8.52
N LEU A 306 -15.21 0.00 9.31
CA LEU A 306 -15.46 -0.13 10.74
C LEU A 306 -14.49 0.78 11.47
N SER A 307 -15.03 1.82 12.10
CA SER A 307 -14.26 2.70 12.96
C SER A 307 -14.08 2.06 14.34
N PRO A 308 -13.06 2.44 15.12
CA PRO A 308 -12.78 1.80 16.42
C PRO A 308 -13.94 1.82 17.43
N GLN A 309 -14.91 2.72 17.25
CA GLN A 309 -16.11 2.80 18.10
C GLN A 309 -17.15 1.71 17.82
N ASP A 310 -17.14 1.17 16.59
CA ASP A 310 -18.19 0.29 16.08
C ASP A 310 -18.09 -1.12 16.70
N TYR A 311 -19.08 -1.95 16.40
CA TYR A 311 -19.06 -3.36 16.74
C TYR A 311 -18.31 -4.16 15.67
N HIS A 312 -17.36 -5.01 16.10
CA HIS A 312 -16.33 -5.58 15.22
C HIS A 312 -16.48 -7.08 14.95
N ARG A 313 -17.66 -7.65 15.24
CA ARG A 313 -18.03 -8.94 14.68
C ARG A 313 -18.76 -8.75 13.37
N ILE A 314 -18.64 -9.76 12.52
CA ILE A 314 -19.04 -9.78 11.13
C ILE A 314 -20.09 -10.86 11.02
N HIS A 315 -21.23 -10.51 10.46
CA HIS A 315 -22.39 -11.37 10.34
C HIS A 315 -22.59 -11.79 8.89
N SER A 316 -23.34 -12.87 8.67
CA SER A 316 -23.71 -13.29 7.33
C SER A 316 -24.72 -12.30 6.74
N PRO A 317 -24.46 -11.72 5.55
CA PRO A 317 -25.37 -10.75 4.94
C PRO A 317 -26.64 -11.40 4.37
N ALA A 318 -26.66 -12.72 4.20
CA ALA A 318 -27.80 -13.49 3.70
C ALA A 318 -27.75 -14.92 4.21
N TYR A 319 -28.87 -15.64 4.07
CA TYR A 319 -28.90 -17.09 4.24
C TYR A 319 -28.08 -17.78 3.14
N GLY A 320 -27.27 -18.77 3.51
CA GLY A 320 -26.47 -19.46 2.50
C GLY A 320 -25.63 -20.62 3.01
N LYS A 321 -25.00 -21.31 2.06
CA LYS A 321 -23.97 -22.32 2.30
C LYS A 321 -22.59 -21.68 2.18
N ILE A 322 -21.72 -21.91 3.16
CA ILE A 322 -20.31 -21.55 3.08
C ILE A 322 -19.61 -22.53 2.14
N LEU A 323 -19.14 -22.03 1.00
CA LEU A 323 -18.44 -22.83 -0.02
C LEU A 323 -16.99 -23.11 0.36
N GLY A 324 -16.39 -22.21 1.14
CA GLY A 324 -14.97 -22.23 1.42
C GLY A 324 -14.43 -20.84 1.72
N TYR A 325 -13.11 -20.75 1.80
CA TYR A 325 -12.43 -19.49 2.02
C TYR A 325 -11.15 -19.37 1.20
N TYR A 326 -10.74 -18.12 1.00
CA TYR A 326 -9.42 -17.77 0.49
C TYR A 326 -8.73 -16.84 1.47
N TYR A 327 -7.51 -17.18 1.88
CA TYR A 327 -6.65 -16.34 2.68
C TYR A 327 -5.50 -15.83 1.82
N GLU A 328 -5.30 -14.51 1.81
CA GLU A 328 -4.16 -13.87 1.17
C GLU A 328 -3.31 -13.15 2.22
N PRO A 329 -2.04 -13.55 2.43
CA PRO A 329 -1.12 -12.77 3.24
C PRO A 329 -0.83 -11.41 2.59
N GLY A 330 -0.76 -10.36 3.42
CA GLY A 330 -0.50 -9.01 2.93
C GLY A 330 0.15 -8.10 3.97
N LYS A 331 0.21 -6.81 3.67
CA LYS A 331 0.61 -5.79 4.65
C LYS A 331 -0.57 -5.48 5.58
N LEU A 332 -0.37 -4.60 6.55
CA LEU A 332 -1.42 -4.10 7.43
C LEU A 332 -1.38 -2.57 7.40
N PHE A 333 -1.63 -1.98 6.22
CA PHE A 333 -1.79 -0.54 6.11
C PHE A 333 -3.03 -0.07 6.87
N PRO A 334 -3.01 1.14 7.45
CA PRO A 334 -4.21 1.68 8.08
C PRO A 334 -5.26 1.96 7.01
N VAL A 335 -6.53 1.82 7.36
CA VAL A 335 -7.67 2.06 6.45
C VAL A 335 -8.33 3.43 6.74
N ASN A 336 -7.57 4.37 7.29
CA ASN A 336 -8.03 5.74 7.45
C ASN A 336 -8.13 6.44 6.08
N GLU A 337 -8.87 7.55 6.01
CA GLU A 337 -9.10 8.26 4.76
C GLU A 337 -7.80 8.64 4.03
N LEU A 338 -6.78 9.10 4.77
CA LEU A 338 -5.46 9.44 4.22
C LEU A 338 -4.82 8.29 3.45
N ALA A 339 -4.79 7.09 4.03
CA ALA A 339 -4.21 5.92 3.41
C ALA A 339 -5.07 5.39 2.26
N VAL A 340 -6.40 5.41 2.42
CA VAL A 340 -7.35 4.99 1.36
C VAL A 340 -7.25 5.91 0.13
N PHE A 341 -7.01 7.21 0.29
CA PHE A 341 -6.76 8.11 -0.84
C PHE A 341 -5.32 8.07 -1.35
N GLY A 342 -4.34 7.81 -0.47
CA GLY A 342 -2.91 7.85 -0.81
C GLY A 342 -2.35 6.56 -1.39
N ILE A 343 -2.96 5.40 -1.11
CA ILE A 343 -2.44 4.09 -1.49
C ILE A 343 -3.40 3.44 -2.47
N ARG A 344 -3.05 3.47 -3.76
CA ARG A 344 -3.77 2.71 -4.79
C ARG A 344 -3.69 1.21 -4.50
N GLY A 345 -4.82 0.50 -4.61
CA GLY A 345 -4.90 -0.92 -4.28
C GLY A 345 -4.62 -1.23 -2.81
N LEU A 346 -5.09 -0.37 -1.88
CA LEU A 346 -4.89 -0.58 -0.45
C LEU A 346 -5.49 -1.91 0.01
N PHE A 347 -6.75 -2.18 -0.34
CA PHE A 347 -7.44 -3.39 0.13
C PHE A 347 -6.81 -4.69 -0.40
N PRO A 348 -6.42 -4.80 -1.69
CA PRO A 348 -5.65 -5.94 -2.18
C PRO A 348 -4.24 -6.09 -1.58
N LYS A 349 -3.60 -4.98 -1.18
CA LYS A 349 -2.27 -5.03 -0.52
C LYS A 349 -2.34 -5.49 0.92
N ASN A 350 -3.48 -5.30 1.57
CA ASN A 350 -3.66 -5.71 2.95
C ASN A 350 -3.93 -7.22 3.06
N GLU A 351 -3.49 -7.78 4.19
CA GLU A 351 -3.84 -9.13 4.60
C GLU A 351 -5.36 -9.25 4.71
N ARG A 352 -5.91 -10.32 4.15
CA ARG A 352 -7.36 -10.49 4.10
C ARG A 352 -7.79 -11.95 4.07
N LEU A 353 -9.03 -12.15 4.49
CA LEU A 353 -9.72 -13.44 4.48
C LEU A 353 -11.06 -13.28 3.76
N ILE A 354 -11.29 -14.09 2.74
CA ILE A 354 -12.50 -14.08 1.93
C ILE A 354 -13.31 -15.33 2.26
N THR A 355 -14.56 -15.16 2.68
CA THR A 355 -15.51 -16.27 2.79
C THR A 355 -16.46 -16.23 1.61
N TYR A 356 -16.63 -17.35 0.91
CA TYR A 356 -17.57 -17.47 -0.19
C TYR A 356 -18.85 -18.12 0.27
N LEU A 357 -19.97 -17.44 0.04
CA LEU A 357 -21.31 -17.90 0.34
C LEU A 357 -22.03 -18.21 -0.97
N GLN A 358 -22.70 -19.36 -1.02
CA GLN A 358 -23.74 -19.64 -2.00
C GLN A 358 -25.09 -19.32 -1.35
N THR A 359 -25.80 -18.31 -1.85
CA THR A 359 -27.20 -18.04 -1.48
C THR A 359 -28.15 -18.70 -2.48
N GLU A 360 -29.45 -18.65 -2.23
CA GLU A 360 -30.46 -19.08 -3.21
C GLU A 360 -30.48 -18.22 -4.47
N TYR A 361 -29.87 -17.02 -4.45
CA TYR A 361 -29.93 -16.02 -5.52
C TYR A 361 -28.60 -15.88 -6.29
N GLY A 362 -27.50 -16.33 -5.70
CA GLY A 362 -26.16 -16.22 -6.31
C GLY A 362 -25.04 -16.32 -5.27
N LYS A 363 -23.81 -16.18 -5.74
CA LYS A 363 -22.63 -16.16 -4.87
C LYS A 363 -22.43 -14.78 -4.26
N VAL A 364 -22.00 -14.77 -3.01
CA VAL A 364 -21.58 -13.57 -2.27
C VAL A 364 -20.19 -13.82 -1.68
N ALA A 365 -19.24 -12.91 -1.90
CA ALA A 365 -17.97 -12.94 -1.20
C ALA A 365 -17.99 -11.95 -0.03
N VAL A 366 -17.73 -12.43 1.18
CA VAL A 366 -17.55 -11.59 2.37
C VAL A 366 -16.06 -11.47 2.65
N ILE A 367 -15.49 -10.33 2.24
CA ILE A 367 -14.05 -10.07 2.28
C ILE A 367 -13.73 -9.27 3.53
N LYS A 368 -12.84 -9.81 4.34
CA LYS A 368 -12.44 -9.27 5.64
C LYS A 368 -11.02 -8.76 5.47
N VAL A 369 -10.85 -7.44 5.41
CA VAL A 369 -9.57 -6.80 5.12
C VAL A 369 -8.97 -6.30 6.43
N GLY A 370 -7.83 -6.88 6.83
CA GLY A 370 -7.09 -6.44 8.01
C GLY A 370 -6.50 -5.04 7.81
N ALA A 371 -6.17 -4.38 8.92
CA ALA A 371 -5.56 -3.06 8.91
C ALA A 371 -4.48 -2.95 10.01
N SER A 372 -3.83 -1.79 10.13
CA SER A 372 -2.89 -1.56 11.24
C SER A 372 -3.56 -1.76 12.59
N ASN A 373 -2.83 -2.39 13.53
CA ASN A 373 -3.29 -2.76 14.87
C ASN A 373 -4.38 -3.84 14.92
N VAL A 374 -4.90 -4.30 13.78
CA VAL A 374 -5.73 -5.50 13.69
C VAL A 374 -4.86 -6.70 14.00
N GLY A 375 -5.06 -7.24 15.20
CA GLY A 375 -4.36 -8.39 15.72
C GLY A 375 -4.52 -9.58 14.78
N ARG A 376 -5.77 -9.98 14.52
CA ARG A 376 -6.18 -11.21 13.81
C ARG A 376 -7.59 -11.11 13.23
N ILE A 377 -7.83 -11.86 12.15
CA ILE A 377 -9.18 -12.19 11.66
C ILE A 377 -9.50 -13.62 12.07
N ARG A 378 -10.69 -13.83 12.64
CA ARG A 378 -11.22 -15.16 12.98
C ARG A 378 -12.58 -15.39 12.33
N VAL A 379 -12.92 -16.65 12.11
CA VAL A 379 -14.23 -17.08 11.60
C VAL A 379 -14.84 -18.15 12.47
N THR A 380 -16.16 -18.24 12.46
CA THR A 380 -16.93 -19.14 13.33
C THR A 380 -17.05 -20.56 12.79
N TYR A 381 -16.94 -20.74 11.47
CA TYR A 381 -17.11 -22.03 10.80
C TYR A 381 -15.85 -22.91 10.78
N ASP A 382 -14.68 -22.36 11.13
CA ASP A 382 -13.42 -23.11 11.22
C ASP A 382 -12.45 -22.42 12.18
N ASN A 383 -12.37 -22.96 13.40
CA ASN A 383 -11.57 -22.42 14.50
C ASN A 383 -10.06 -22.42 14.25
N LYS A 384 -9.58 -23.16 13.25
CA LYS A 384 -8.15 -23.21 12.90
C LYS A 384 -7.72 -22.00 12.08
N ILE A 385 -8.67 -21.23 11.53
CA ILE A 385 -8.39 -20.08 10.69
C ILE A 385 -8.13 -18.85 11.55
N VAL A 386 -6.87 -18.42 11.54
CA VAL A 386 -6.39 -17.20 12.21
C VAL A 386 -5.37 -16.53 11.30
N THR A 387 -5.55 -15.25 10.99
CA THR A 387 -4.59 -14.50 10.16
C THR A 387 -3.43 -13.91 10.98
N ASN A 388 -2.47 -13.24 10.34
CA ASN A 388 -1.32 -12.59 11.00
C ASN A 388 -0.47 -13.55 11.86
N THR A 389 -0.36 -14.80 11.44
CA THR A 389 0.50 -15.84 12.02
C THR A 389 1.97 -15.66 11.62
N LEU A 390 2.90 -16.40 12.24
CA LEU A 390 4.33 -16.39 11.87
C LEU A 390 4.54 -16.89 10.44
N ILE A 391 3.93 -18.02 10.10
CA ILE A 391 3.95 -18.61 8.76
C ILE A 391 2.72 -18.12 8.01
N ARG A 392 2.93 -17.52 6.84
CA ARG A 392 1.91 -16.79 6.09
C ARG A 392 1.97 -17.18 4.63
N THR A 393 1.14 -18.12 4.23
CA THR A 393 1.02 -18.59 2.84
C THR A 393 -0.41 -18.42 2.35
N ALA A 394 -0.56 -18.03 1.10
CA ALA A 394 -1.89 -17.98 0.49
C ALA A 394 -2.52 -19.37 0.53
N ARG A 395 -3.81 -19.43 0.87
CA ARG A 395 -4.50 -20.72 1.05
C ARG A 395 -5.93 -20.63 0.57
N THR A 396 -6.31 -21.59 -0.28
CA THR A 396 -7.69 -21.85 -0.70
C THR A 396 -8.17 -23.12 -0.04
N VAL A 397 -9.35 -23.09 0.57
CA VAL A 397 -10.03 -24.27 1.10
C VAL A 397 -11.46 -24.28 0.59
N GLU A 398 -11.90 -25.46 0.16
CA GLU A 398 -13.26 -25.70 -0.31
C GLU A 398 -13.92 -26.75 0.56
N TYR A 399 -15.14 -26.48 1.00
CA TYR A 399 -15.95 -27.42 1.77
C TYR A 399 -16.86 -28.21 0.83
N LYS A 400 -16.28 -29.18 0.11
CA LYS A 400 -17.02 -30.04 -0.84
C LYS A 400 -17.84 -31.11 -0.12
N GLU A 401 -17.25 -31.71 0.90
CA GLU A 401 -17.79 -32.88 1.61
C GLU A 401 -18.68 -32.51 2.81
N VAL A 402 -18.53 -31.29 3.33
CA VAL A 402 -19.30 -30.80 4.49
C VAL A 402 -20.18 -29.65 4.05
N SER A 403 -21.48 -29.74 4.34
CA SER A 403 -22.41 -28.64 4.08
C SER A 403 -22.52 -27.75 5.31
N ILE A 404 -21.82 -26.62 5.29
CA ILE A 404 -21.87 -25.64 6.38
C ILE A 404 -22.90 -24.56 6.01
N MET A 405 -24.06 -24.59 6.65
CA MET A 405 -25.12 -23.59 6.47
C MET A 405 -24.95 -22.44 7.46
N ILE A 406 -25.31 -21.22 7.05
CA ILE A 406 -25.29 -20.05 7.91
C ILE A 406 -26.57 -19.20 7.74
N GLY A 407 -27.18 -18.84 8.87
CA GLY A 407 -28.34 -17.97 8.94
C GLY A 407 -28.05 -16.54 8.50
N LYS A 408 -29.04 -15.84 7.93
CA LYS A 408 -28.95 -14.38 7.74
C LYS A 408 -28.79 -13.72 9.13
N GLY A 409 -27.81 -12.83 9.27
CA GLY A 409 -27.49 -12.19 10.54
C GLY A 409 -26.72 -13.06 11.55
N ALA A 410 -26.40 -14.33 11.25
CA ALA A 410 -25.58 -15.16 12.14
C ALA A 410 -24.11 -14.72 12.11
N GLU A 411 -23.39 -14.86 13.24
CA GLU A 411 -21.97 -14.48 13.32
C GLU A 411 -21.11 -15.35 12.38
N LEU A 412 -20.41 -14.70 11.46
CA LEU A 412 -19.51 -15.30 10.47
C LEU A 412 -18.04 -15.19 10.89
N GLY A 413 -17.69 -14.17 11.65
CA GLY A 413 -16.33 -13.94 12.11
C GLY A 413 -16.16 -12.62 12.86
N ARG A 414 -14.92 -12.25 13.15
CA ARG A 414 -14.62 -11.02 13.89
C ARG A 414 -13.20 -10.53 13.62
N PHE A 415 -13.00 -9.24 13.84
CA PHE A 415 -11.69 -8.61 13.85
C PHE A 415 -11.24 -8.36 15.28
N GLU A 416 -10.02 -8.78 15.60
CA GLU A 416 -9.34 -8.39 16.83
C GLU A 416 -8.67 -7.02 16.60
N MET A 417 -9.45 -5.92 16.61
CA MET A 417 -9.13 -4.52 16.23
C MET A 417 -9.54 -4.12 14.80
N GLY A 418 -9.96 -2.85 14.59
CA GLY A 418 -10.87 -2.43 13.50
C GLY A 418 -10.36 -2.43 12.05
N SER A 419 -11.27 -2.44 11.08
CA SER A 419 -10.95 -2.98 9.75
C SER A 419 -11.95 -2.55 8.64
N THR A 420 -11.88 -3.20 7.48
CA THR A 420 -12.79 -3.00 6.36
C THR A 420 -13.44 -4.32 5.96
N VAL A 421 -14.74 -4.30 5.67
CA VAL A 421 -15.46 -5.42 5.04
C VAL A 421 -15.90 -5.00 3.65
N ILE A 422 -15.65 -5.87 2.67
CA ILE A 422 -16.11 -5.68 1.29
C ILE A 422 -17.03 -6.84 0.95
N LEU A 423 -18.22 -6.55 0.44
CA LEU A 423 -19.08 -7.54 -0.17
C LEU A 423 -18.92 -7.48 -1.68
N LEU A 424 -18.86 -8.65 -2.31
CA LEU A 424 -19.04 -8.80 -3.75
C LEU A 424 -20.26 -9.66 -4.00
N MET A 425 -21.08 -9.26 -4.96
CA MET A 425 -22.28 -9.96 -5.37
C MET A 425 -22.12 -10.39 -6.83
N GLU A 426 -22.51 -11.62 -7.12
CA GLU A 426 -22.50 -12.19 -8.47
C GLU A 426 -23.29 -11.31 -9.45
N LYS A 427 -22.83 -11.25 -10.71
CA LYS A 427 -23.51 -10.49 -11.78
C LYS A 427 -25.00 -10.82 -11.89
N ASP A 428 -25.79 -9.79 -12.11
CA ASP A 428 -27.25 -9.87 -12.30
C ASP A 428 -28.03 -10.52 -11.15
N THR A 429 -27.49 -10.55 -9.93
CA THR A 429 -28.17 -11.18 -8.78
C THR A 429 -28.74 -10.19 -7.76
N PHE A 430 -28.28 -8.94 -7.76
CA PHE A 430 -28.54 -8.00 -6.66
C PHE A 430 -28.81 -6.58 -7.16
N GLN A 431 -29.61 -5.83 -6.41
CA GLN A 431 -29.90 -4.41 -6.61
C GLN A 431 -29.85 -3.67 -5.27
N PHE A 432 -29.08 -2.59 -5.20
CA PHE A 432 -28.98 -1.76 -4.00
C PHE A 432 -30.29 -0.99 -3.76
N ASN A 433 -30.58 -0.76 -2.48
CA ASN A 433 -31.52 0.28 -2.08
C ASN A 433 -30.88 1.67 -2.28
N SER A 434 -31.62 2.74 -2.00
CA SER A 434 -31.06 4.09 -1.96
C SER A 434 -30.11 4.20 -0.76
N LEU A 435 -28.82 3.99 -0.99
CA LEU A 435 -27.76 4.08 0.01
C LEU A 435 -27.00 5.41 -0.16
N THR A 436 -26.58 6.02 0.94
CA THR A 436 -25.74 7.22 0.89
C THR A 436 -24.31 6.88 1.27
N VAL A 437 -23.34 7.28 0.43
CA VAL A 437 -21.93 7.16 0.78
C VAL A 437 -21.63 8.08 1.97
N ASN A 438 -20.81 7.60 2.89
CA ASN A 438 -20.45 8.20 4.17
C ASN A 438 -21.51 8.13 5.27
N GLU A 439 -22.64 7.47 5.02
CA GLU A 439 -23.65 7.22 6.03
C GLU A 439 -23.27 6.03 6.94
N LYS A 440 -23.71 6.09 8.20
CA LYS A 440 -23.60 4.99 9.15
C LYS A 440 -24.69 3.96 8.85
N ILE A 441 -24.32 2.69 8.92
CA ILE A 441 -25.23 1.56 8.79
C ILE A 441 -24.93 0.56 9.91
N THR A 442 -25.97 -0.05 10.46
CA THR A 442 -25.84 -1.10 11.47
C THR A 442 -25.97 -2.48 10.84
N TYR A 443 -25.37 -3.51 11.44
CA TYR A 443 -25.60 -4.87 10.97
C TYR A 443 -27.08 -5.23 11.09
N GLY A 444 -27.57 -6.04 10.15
CA GLY A 444 -29.00 -6.39 10.06
C GLY A 444 -29.86 -5.41 9.29
N ALA A 445 -29.40 -4.16 9.07
CA ALA A 445 -30.09 -3.21 8.20
C ALA A 445 -30.00 -3.63 6.73
N THR A 446 -31.10 -3.48 5.98
CA THR A 446 -31.16 -3.84 4.56
C THR A 446 -30.25 -2.98 3.71
N ILE A 447 -29.48 -3.60 2.82
CA ILE A 447 -28.64 -2.91 1.83
C ILE A 447 -29.21 -3.00 0.40
N GLY A 448 -30.20 -3.86 0.20
CA GLY A 448 -30.80 -4.09 -1.11
C GLY A 448 -31.45 -5.46 -1.25
N LYS A 449 -31.95 -5.71 -2.45
CA LYS A 449 -32.74 -6.88 -2.80
C LYS A 449 -32.02 -7.77 -3.81
N PHE A 450 -32.14 -9.06 -3.62
CA PHE A 450 -31.83 -10.04 -4.65
C PHE A 450 -32.88 -9.99 -5.77
N LYS A 451 -32.48 -10.36 -6.98
CA LYS A 451 -33.37 -10.35 -8.15
C LYS A 451 -34.21 -11.62 -8.23
N LYS A 452 -33.63 -12.73 -8.71
CA LYS A 452 -34.35 -14.00 -8.94
C LYS A 452 -33.61 -15.15 -8.27
N LYS A 453 -34.36 -16.07 -7.65
CA LYS A 453 -33.80 -17.33 -7.13
C LYS A 453 -33.21 -18.16 -8.28
N LYS A 454 -31.98 -18.64 -8.07
CA LYS A 454 -31.22 -19.50 -8.98
C LYS A 454 -31.20 -20.95 -8.51
N CYS A 455 -31.24 -21.19 -7.20
CA CYS A 455 -31.25 -22.52 -6.61
C CYS A 455 -32.07 -22.55 -5.32
N LYS A 456 -32.25 -23.75 -4.77
CA LYS A 456 -32.90 -23.97 -3.48
C LYS A 456 -31.87 -24.54 -2.51
N LEU A 457 -31.77 -23.97 -1.32
CA LEU A 457 -30.90 -24.47 -0.26
C LEU A 457 -31.74 -25.25 0.77
N PRO A 458 -31.15 -26.23 1.48
CA PRO A 458 -31.82 -26.82 2.63
C PRO A 458 -32.13 -25.71 3.64
N LYS A 459 -33.28 -25.78 4.32
CA LYS A 459 -33.65 -24.80 5.35
C LYS A 459 -33.19 -25.27 6.73
#